data_AF-A0A1F3Y248-F1
#
_entry.id   AF-A0A1F3Y248-F1
#
_cell.length_a   1.000
_cell.length_b   1.000
_cell.length_c   1.000
_cell.angle_alpha   90.00
_cell.angle_beta   90.00
_cell.angle_gamma   90.00
#
_symmetry.space_group_name_H-M   'P 1'
#
loop_
_entity.id
_entity.type
_entity.pdbx_description
1 polymer ?
#
loop_
_entity_poly.entity_id
_entity_poly.type
_entity_poly.pdbx_seq_one_letter_code
_entity_poly.pdbx_strand_id
1 'polypeptide(L)'
;MRKLLAVKGSLWFLVGAAAAIAVFRFWRGIGPTTALTDLTPWGFWIGFDVMGGVALAAGGFVIAATVYVFHLERYHAIVRPAVLTAFLGYLAVAVGLLFDLGLPWNIWHMIIFWNPHSPLFEVGMCVMCYLTVLALEFAPVVLELAKHPLLQKIYLIVKKATVPLVILGIMFSSLHQSSLGSLFLIMPHRLHELWYTPILPILFFLSAIPLGLMMVTTESLVSSTLYESEYELPLLQGLGKACSWALWVYLAVRFGDLAVRGVLPRIFEGGFAANLFIVEILICGIIPAILLSIPAVRRSFLGLAVSAGITVVGFVMNRLDVGGLAMIETTGTRYIPSWMEVVISLGIVAGAALVFFFVAENFALMHGGPMRKDRFKLAKPKFHPATGVIVADPYWPGIKRYSFRFVLGAALAVTLMPQVARSGKAWVKQPVHPPAYGDKIVIDGNLNDKAVLFNHQSHLAVVEGPDSCAYCHHMVLTGAHATGCARCHQDQNIPTSIFDHKLHAESLKAGPDCKACHTDPRGRPGRKDVEHTKPCLECHTAMIPEGAFVKLKVPGKIGLAPGYVDAMHGLCIPCHEKMDGGSAVPGLANCTTCHSGAIPAFDPLSPDQRMQALKTKAPEPSPSPKPSAAGSAGK
;
A
#
# COMPACT_ATOMS: atom_id res chain seq x y z
N MET A 1 32.44 -17.67 -13.51
CA MET A 1 31.33 -18.56 -13.03
C MET A 1 31.11 -18.62 -11.51
N ARG A 2 32.13 -18.69 -10.63
CA ARG A 2 31.91 -18.74 -9.16
C ARG A 2 31.07 -17.56 -8.64
N LYS A 3 31.28 -16.36 -9.21
CA LYS A 3 30.52 -15.14 -8.90
C LYS A 3 29.02 -15.31 -9.21
N LEU A 4 28.66 -15.75 -10.42
CA LEU A 4 27.27 -15.97 -10.81
C LEU A 4 26.54 -16.98 -9.92
N LEU A 5 27.20 -18.10 -9.57
CA LEU A 5 26.62 -19.11 -8.66
C LEU A 5 26.42 -18.56 -7.24
N ALA A 6 27.36 -17.77 -6.74
CA ALA A 6 27.24 -17.14 -5.42
C ALA A 6 26.12 -16.08 -5.38
N VAL A 7 26.00 -15.28 -6.44
CA VAL A 7 24.93 -14.28 -6.61
C VAL A 7 23.58 -14.98 -6.66
N LYS A 8 23.38 -15.96 -7.54
CA LYS A 8 22.13 -16.75 -7.61
C LYS A 8 21.80 -17.42 -6.28
N GLY A 9 22.79 -17.97 -5.58
CA GLY A 9 22.60 -18.56 -4.24
C GLY A 9 22.13 -17.55 -3.20
N SER A 10 22.62 -16.30 -3.26
CA SER A 10 22.20 -15.22 -2.37
C SER A 10 20.80 -14.73 -2.71
N LEU A 11 20.45 -14.65 -4.00
CA LEU A 11 19.10 -14.29 -4.45
C LEU A 11 18.07 -15.35 -4.00
N TRP A 12 18.36 -16.64 -4.17
CA TRP A 12 17.49 -17.71 -3.68
C TRP A 12 17.30 -17.70 -2.16
N PHE A 13 18.33 -17.30 -1.40
CA PHE A 13 18.22 -17.09 0.03
C PHE A 13 17.25 -15.96 0.38
N LEU A 14 17.36 -14.80 -0.29
CA LEU A 14 16.45 -13.68 -0.11
C LEU A 14 15.00 -14.04 -0.48
N VAL A 15 14.80 -14.75 -1.60
CA VAL A 15 13.48 -15.24 -2.02
C VAL A 15 12.89 -16.20 -0.99
N GLY A 16 13.70 -17.09 -0.40
CA GLY A 16 13.26 -17.98 0.68
C GLY A 16 12.85 -17.21 1.94
N ALA A 17 13.63 -16.21 2.35
CA ALA A 17 13.31 -15.36 3.48
C ALA A 17 12.01 -14.57 3.25
N ALA A 18 11.87 -13.92 2.09
CA ALA A 18 10.67 -13.18 1.72
C ALA A 18 9.43 -14.08 1.62
N ALA A 19 9.55 -15.28 1.04
CA ALA A 19 8.45 -16.23 0.95
C ALA A 19 7.94 -16.67 2.34
N ALA A 20 8.84 -16.85 3.32
CA ALA A 20 8.43 -17.13 4.68
C ALA A 20 7.64 -15.97 5.31
N ILE A 21 8.14 -14.74 5.18
CA ILE A 21 7.46 -13.55 5.70
C ILE A 21 6.11 -13.33 4.99
N ALA A 22 6.06 -13.60 3.68
CA ALA A 22 4.85 -13.51 2.87
C ALA A 22 3.70 -14.33 3.44
N VAL A 23 3.96 -15.56 3.88
CA VAL A 23 2.95 -16.42 4.52
C VAL A 23 2.35 -15.74 5.75
N PHE A 24 3.19 -15.16 6.61
CA PHE A 24 2.70 -14.44 7.80
C PHE A 24 1.98 -13.13 7.43
N ARG A 25 2.45 -12.40 6.41
CA ARG A 25 1.82 -11.17 5.93
C ARG A 25 0.41 -11.41 5.39
N PHE A 26 0.21 -12.46 4.60
CA PHE A 26 -1.13 -12.80 4.08
C PHE A 26 -2.02 -13.45 5.12
N TRP A 27 -1.46 -14.15 6.10
CA TRP A 27 -2.24 -14.81 7.15
C TRP A 27 -2.62 -13.86 8.31
N ARG A 28 -1.73 -12.96 8.72
CA ARG A 28 -1.88 -12.09 9.90
C ARG A 28 -2.18 -10.62 9.58
N GLY A 29 -2.09 -10.22 8.31
CA GLY A 29 -2.34 -8.85 7.86
C GLY A 29 -1.11 -7.94 7.90
N ILE A 30 -1.29 -6.67 7.50
CA ILE A 30 -0.21 -5.68 7.35
C ILE A 30 0.37 -5.26 8.71
N GLY A 31 -0.50 -4.95 9.67
CA GLY A 31 -0.10 -4.34 10.94
C GLY A 31 0.91 -5.14 11.77
N PRO A 32 0.84 -6.48 11.85
CA PRO A 32 1.82 -7.27 12.60
C PRO A 32 3.17 -7.45 11.88
N THR A 33 3.20 -7.32 10.54
CA THR A 33 4.38 -7.65 9.72
C THR A 33 5.12 -6.42 9.19
N THR A 34 4.64 -5.22 9.51
CA THR A 34 5.22 -3.95 9.06
C THR A 34 5.34 -2.96 10.20
N ALA A 35 6.14 -1.93 10.02
CA ALA A 35 6.21 -0.77 10.89
C ALA A 35 5.21 0.35 10.47
N LEU A 36 4.31 0.06 9.53
CA LEU A 36 3.33 1.02 9.03
C LEU A 36 2.32 1.39 10.13
N THR A 37 1.79 2.61 10.03
CA THR A 37 0.79 3.16 10.94
C THR A 37 -0.32 3.84 10.15
N ASP A 38 -1.45 4.14 10.79
CA ASP A 38 -2.56 4.83 10.11
C ASP A 38 -2.16 6.25 9.64
N LEU A 39 -1.15 6.85 10.27
CA LEU A 39 -0.59 8.14 9.86
C LEU A 39 0.48 8.03 8.75
N THR A 40 1.14 6.87 8.65
CA THR A 40 2.15 6.56 7.63
C THR A 40 1.85 5.18 7.01
N PRO A 41 0.82 5.09 6.14
CA PRO A 41 0.31 3.82 5.63
C PRO A 41 1.08 3.26 4.42
N TRP A 42 1.95 4.07 3.80
CA TRP A 42 2.67 3.72 2.56
C TRP A 42 4.12 3.34 2.84
N GLY A 43 4.86 4.22 3.51
CA GLY A 43 6.21 3.96 4.02
C GLY A 43 7.17 3.43 2.94
N PHE A 44 7.96 2.44 3.32
CA PHE A 44 9.00 1.86 2.48
C PHE A 44 8.46 1.11 1.28
N TRP A 45 7.38 0.33 1.43
CA TRP A 45 6.86 -0.50 0.33
C TRP A 45 6.39 0.34 -0.86
N ILE A 46 5.52 1.33 -0.65
CA ILE A 46 5.08 2.16 -1.78
C ILE A 46 6.23 3.01 -2.31
N GLY A 47 7.09 3.58 -1.44
CA GLY A 47 8.22 4.41 -1.86
C GLY A 47 9.28 3.65 -2.65
N PHE A 48 9.64 2.43 -2.23
CA PHE A 48 10.66 1.60 -2.89
C PHE A 48 10.06 0.66 -3.93
N ASP A 49 9.12 -0.22 -3.56
CA ASP A 49 8.63 -1.29 -4.44
C ASP A 49 7.79 -0.73 -5.59
N VAL A 50 6.91 0.22 -5.31
CA VAL A 50 6.05 0.83 -6.35
C VAL A 50 6.78 1.98 -7.02
N MET A 51 7.04 3.08 -6.30
CA MET A 51 7.59 4.28 -6.91
C MET A 51 9.02 4.09 -7.41
N GLY A 52 9.89 3.51 -6.59
CA GLY A 52 11.25 3.15 -6.97
C GLY A 52 11.28 2.07 -8.06
N GLY A 53 10.54 0.98 -7.89
CA GLY A 53 10.48 -0.15 -8.82
C GLY A 53 10.03 0.25 -10.23
N VAL A 54 8.96 1.04 -10.34
CA VAL A 54 8.50 1.56 -11.63
C VAL A 54 9.54 2.51 -12.23
N ALA A 55 10.13 3.39 -11.43
CA ALA A 55 11.13 4.33 -11.92
C ALA A 55 12.38 3.61 -12.44
N LEU A 56 12.80 2.51 -11.79
CA LEU A 56 13.89 1.63 -12.26
C LEU A 56 13.54 0.93 -13.57
N ALA A 57 12.26 0.60 -13.79
CA ALA A 57 11.77 0.00 -15.03
C ALA A 57 11.70 0.98 -16.22
N ALA A 58 12.00 2.27 -16.03
CA ALA A 58 12.00 3.29 -17.09
C ALA A 58 12.98 2.99 -18.24
N GLY A 59 14.00 2.17 -18.01
CA GLY A 59 15.03 1.85 -19.00
C GLY A 59 14.48 1.33 -20.32
N GLY A 60 13.44 0.48 -20.29
CA GLY A 60 12.86 -0.13 -21.48
C GLY A 60 12.30 0.90 -22.46
N PHE A 61 11.43 1.80 -22.00
CA PHE A 61 10.83 2.80 -22.89
C PHE A 61 11.86 3.85 -23.36
N VAL A 62 12.81 4.24 -22.51
CA VAL A 62 13.82 5.24 -22.88
C VAL A 62 14.70 4.70 -24.01
N ILE A 63 15.15 3.45 -23.91
CA ILE A 63 15.94 2.80 -24.96
C ILE A 63 15.09 2.52 -26.20
N ALA A 64 13.84 2.05 -26.03
CA ALA A 64 12.92 1.85 -27.16
C ALA A 64 12.66 3.16 -27.92
N ALA A 65 12.38 4.27 -27.22
CA ALA A 65 12.23 5.58 -27.84
C ALA A 65 13.51 6.05 -28.54
N THR A 66 14.67 5.85 -27.90
CA THR A 66 15.99 6.18 -28.48
C THR A 66 16.20 5.48 -29.83
N VAL A 67 15.80 4.21 -29.95
CA VAL A 67 16.01 3.42 -31.16
C VAL A 67 14.91 3.64 -32.21
N TYR A 68 13.64 3.57 -31.81
CA TYR A 68 12.52 3.55 -32.75
C TYR A 68 11.95 4.94 -33.07
N VAL A 69 12.10 5.93 -32.18
CA VAL A 69 11.64 7.31 -32.42
C VAL A 69 12.79 8.19 -32.90
N PHE A 70 13.94 8.13 -32.23
CA PHE A 70 15.12 8.92 -32.61
C PHE A 70 16.02 8.25 -33.65
N HIS A 71 15.65 7.05 -34.14
CA HIS A 71 16.38 6.30 -35.18
C HIS A 71 17.87 6.06 -34.88
N LEU A 72 18.24 5.91 -33.60
CA LEU A 72 19.62 5.64 -33.19
C LEU A 72 19.90 4.13 -33.17
N GLU A 73 20.06 3.54 -34.35
CA GLU A 73 20.21 2.09 -34.56
C GLU A 73 21.37 1.45 -33.79
N ARG A 74 22.41 2.21 -33.43
CA ARG A 74 23.54 1.73 -32.61
C ARG A 74 23.11 1.14 -31.26
N TYR A 75 21.97 1.56 -30.71
CA TYR A 75 21.44 1.05 -29.43
C TYR A 75 20.49 -0.14 -29.59
N HIS A 76 20.24 -0.61 -30.80
CA HIS A 76 19.34 -1.74 -31.05
C HIS A 76 19.79 -3.02 -30.32
N ALA A 77 21.10 -3.19 -30.09
CA ALA A 77 21.67 -4.31 -29.34
C ALA A 77 21.17 -4.43 -27.90
N ILE A 78 20.83 -3.31 -27.24
CA ILE A 78 20.42 -3.26 -25.83
C ILE A 78 18.90 -3.11 -25.62
N VAL A 79 18.11 -3.05 -26.70
CA VAL A 79 16.63 -2.92 -26.62
C VAL A 79 16.01 -4.14 -25.93
N ARG A 80 16.32 -5.36 -26.40
CA ARG A 80 15.75 -6.60 -25.86
C ARG A 80 15.99 -6.78 -24.34
N PRO A 81 17.23 -6.66 -23.82
CA PRO A 81 17.45 -6.73 -22.38
C PRO A 81 16.76 -5.58 -21.62
N ALA A 82 16.76 -4.35 -22.13
CA ALA A 82 16.08 -3.23 -21.49
C ALA A 82 14.55 -3.43 -21.39
N VAL A 83 13.91 -3.97 -22.44
CA VAL A 83 12.48 -4.32 -22.45
C VAL A 83 12.17 -5.45 -21.46
N LEU A 84 13.03 -6.48 -21.39
CA LEU A 84 12.89 -7.54 -20.39
C LEU A 84 12.97 -6.98 -18.96
N THR A 85 13.95 -6.12 -18.69
CA THR A 85 14.09 -5.48 -17.38
C THR A 85 12.90 -4.62 -17.04
N ALA A 86 12.35 -3.86 -18.01
CA ALA A 86 11.12 -3.12 -17.81
C ALA A 86 9.93 -4.04 -17.49
N PHE A 87 9.76 -5.13 -18.26
CA PHE A 87 8.71 -6.11 -18.03
C PHE A 87 8.80 -6.76 -16.64
N LEU A 88 9.99 -7.21 -16.25
CA LEU A 88 10.21 -7.82 -14.94
C LEU A 88 10.08 -6.81 -13.79
N GLY A 89 10.49 -5.56 -14.00
CA GLY A 89 10.31 -4.48 -13.04
C GLY A 89 8.83 -4.18 -12.78
N TYR A 90 8.00 -4.06 -13.84
CA TYR A 90 6.56 -3.88 -13.67
C TYR A 90 5.87 -5.11 -13.10
N LEU A 91 6.32 -6.32 -13.43
CA LEU A 91 5.81 -7.53 -12.81
C LEU A 91 6.16 -7.58 -11.31
N ALA A 92 7.36 -7.17 -10.93
CA ALA A 92 7.79 -7.03 -9.54
C ALA A 92 6.92 -6.02 -8.79
N VAL A 93 6.62 -4.87 -9.38
CA VAL A 93 5.69 -3.86 -8.83
C VAL A 93 4.30 -4.46 -8.64
N ALA A 94 3.77 -5.17 -9.63
CA ALA A 94 2.46 -5.81 -9.53
C ALA A 94 2.41 -6.85 -8.40
N VAL A 95 3.48 -7.63 -8.23
CA VAL A 95 3.61 -8.56 -7.11
C VAL A 95 3.72 -7.81 -5.78
N GLY A 96 4.52 -6.74 -5.71
CA GLY A 96 4.65 -5.86 -4.54
C GLY A 96 3.31 -5.27 -4.11
N LEU A 97 2.50 -4.80 -5.05
CA LEU A 97 1.15 -4.29 -4.77
C LEU A 97 0.25 -5.33 -4.09
N LEU A 98 0.41 -6.63 -4.38
CA LEU A 98 -0.34 -7.67 -3.66
C LEU A 98 0.06 -7.73 -2.18
N PHE A 99 1.31 -7.40 -1.84
CA PHE A 99 1.78 -7.27 -0.46
C PHE A 99 1.34 -5.97 0.22
N ASP A 100 1.10 -4.92 -0.56
CA ASP A 100 0.72 -3.61 -0.02
C ASP A 100 -0.78 -3.54 0.27
N LEU A 101 -1.60 -4.25 -0.50
CA LEU A 101 -3.05 -4.24 -0.36
C LEU A 101 -3.53 -4.99 0.89
N GLY A 102 -4.46 -4.37 1.62
CA GLY A 102 -5.14 -5.02 2.75
C GLY A 102 -5.97 -6.23 2.32
N LEU A 103 -6.62 -6.15 1.15
CA LEU A 103 -7.46 -7.19 0.55
C LEU A 103 -7.01 -7.48 -0.89
N PRO A 104 -5.89 -8.18 -1.10
CA PRO A 104 -5.30 -8.36 -2.43
C PRO A 104 -6.21 -9.10 -3.41
N TRP A 105 -7.08 -10.01 -2.93
CA TRP A 105 -8.04 -10.72 -3.78
C TRP A 105 -9.15 -9.82 -4.36
N ASN A 106 -9.31 -8.60 -3.86
CA ASN A 106 -10.29 -7.63 -4.38
C ASN A 106 -9.71 -6.71 -5.46
N ILE A 107 -8.44 -6.89 -5.88
CA ILE A 107 -7.78 -6.01 -6.86
C ILE A 107 -8.53 -5.90 -8.19
N TRP A 108 -9.29 -6.93 -8.58
CA TRP A 108 -10.11 -6.94 -9.81
C TRP A 108 -11.26 -5.94 -9.80
N HIS A 109 -11.72 -5.47 -8.63
CA HIS A 109 -12.88 -4.57 -8.54
C HIS A 109 -12.68 -3.29 -9.36
N MET A 110 -11.47 -2.76 -9.41
CA MET A 110 -11.12 -1.55 -10.17
C MET A 110 -11.37 -1.70 -11.69
N ILE A 111 -11.34 -2.93 -12.21
CA ILE A 111 -11.56 -3.23 -13.64
C ILE A 111 -13.04 -3.06 -14.00
N ILE A 112 -13.96 -3.28 -13.06
CA ILE A 112 -15.40 -3.27 -13.30
C ILE A 112 -16.04 -2.00 -12.73
N PHE A 113 -15.64 -1.57 -11.52
CA PHE A 113 -16.21 -0.43 -10.80
C PHE A 113 -15.26 0.76 -10.84
N TRP A 114 -15.35 1.54 -11.91
CA TRP A 114 -14.41 2.62 -12.18
C TRP A 114 -14.67 3.84 -11.27
N ASN A 115 -13.59 4.47 -10.81
CA ASN A 115 -13.63 5.77 -10.13
C ASN A 115 -12.64 6.74 -10.81
N PRO A 116 -13.07 7.44 -11.88
CA PRO A 116 -12.18 8.30 -12.67
C PRO A 116 -11.70 9.55 -11.92
N HIS A 117 -12.26 9.86 -10.74
CA HIS A 117 -11.80 10.98 -9.91
C HIS A 117 -10.61 10.61 -9.02
N SER A 118 -10.22 9.34 -8.97
CA SER A 118 -9.08 8.87 -8.17
C SER A 118 -7.80 8.81 -9.03
N PRO A 119 -6.72 9.51 -8.66
CA PRO A 119 -5.41 9.34 -9.30
C PRO A 119 -4.92 7.88 -9.25
N LEU A 120 -5.31 7.11 -8.23
CA LEU A 120 -4.93 5.70 -8.10
C LEU A 120 -5.61 4.82 -9.16
N PHE A 121 -6.81 5.20 -9.62
CA PHE A 121 -7.50 4.51 -10.72
C PHE A 121 -6.72 4.68 -12.03
N GLU A 122 -6.29 5.90 -12.34
CA GLU A 122 -5.47 6.19 -13.52
C GLU A 122 -4.16 5.38 -13.49
N VAL A 123 -3.44 5.43 -12.36
CA VAL A 123 -2.19 4.68 -12.16
C VAL A 123 -2.43 3.18 -12.36
N GLY A 124 -3.48 2.62 -11.77
CA GLY A 124 -3.84 1.21 -11.90
C GLY A 124 -4.14 0.80 -13.34
N MET A 125 -4.93 1.58 -14.08
CA MET A 125 -5.21 1.35 -15.50
C MET A 125 -3.93 1.40 -16.34
N CYS A 126 -3.07 2.39 -16.12
CA CYS A 126 -1.80 2.51 -16.83
C CYS A 126 -0.89 1.30 -16.57
N VAL A 127 -0.78 0.81 -15.32
CA VAL A 127 0.01 -0.39 -15.00
C VAL A 127 -0.53 -1.62 -15.74
N MET A 128 -1.85 -1.83 -15.73
CA MET A 128 -2.45 -3.00 -16.40
C MET A 128 -2.24 -2.96 -17.92
N CYS A 129 -2.51 -1.82 -18.56
CA CYS A 129 -2.30 -1.64 -19.99
C CYS A 129 -0.82 -1.77 -20.36
N TYR A 130 0.07 -1.14 -19.59
CA TYR A 130 1.49 -1.14 -19.91
C TYR A 130 2.14 -2.51 -19.68
N LEU A 131 1.80 -3.20 -18.58
CA LEU A 131 2.27 -4.58 -18.35
C LEU A 131 1.82 -5.52 -19.47
N THR A 132 0.60 -5.32 -20.00
CA THR A 132 0.09 -6.07 -21.17
C THR A 132 0.92 -5.76 -22.42
N VAL A 133 1.23 -4.49 -22.69
CA VAL A 133 2.06 -4.10 -23.83
C VAL A 133 3.48 -4.65 -23.71
N LEU A 134 4.12 -4.55 -22.54
CA LEU A 134 5.44 -5.11 -22.28
C LEU A 134 5.46 -6.64 -22.45
N ALA A 135 4.41 -7.33 -21.99
CA ALA A 135 4.28 -8.77 -22.20
C ALA A 135 4.21 -9.12 -23.70
N LEU A 136 3.46 -8.36 -24.48
CA LEU A 136 3.36 -8.55 -25.94
C LEU A 136 4.66 -8.16 -26.65
N GLU A 137 5.36 -7.12 -26.21
CA GLU A 137 6.65 -6.70 -26.77
C GLU A 137 7.76 -7.73 -26.51
N PHE A 138 7.73 -8.36 -25.32
CA PHE A 138 8.68 -9.41 -24.94
C PHE A 138 8.33 -10.80 -25.50
N ALA A 139 7.05 -11.07 -25.80
CA ALA A 139 6.58 -12.37 -26.29
C ALA A 139 7.38 -12.97 -27.47
N PRO A 140 7.84 -12.21 -28.49
CA PRO A 140 8.65 -12.75 -29.58
C PRO A 140 9.93 -13.45 -29.12
N VAL A 141 10.58 -12.98 -28.05
CA VAL A 141 11.81 -13.57 -27.49
C VAL A 141 11.54 -14.98 -26.94
N VAL A 142 10.33 -15.21 -26.40
CA VAL A 142 9.94 -16.53 -25.87
C VAL A 142 9.44 -17.43 -27.01
N LEU A 143 8.67 -16.86 -27.95
CA LEU A 143 8.02 -17.61 -29.02
C LEU A 143 8.96 -17.99 -30.18
N GLU A 144 10.09 -17.29 -30.37
CA GLU A 144 11.03 -17.58 -31.46
C GLU A 144 11.61 -19.01 -31.39
N LEU A 145 11.70 -19.58 -30.18
CA LEU A 145 12.19 -20.96 -29.95
C LEU A 145 11.08 -22.02 -30.06
N ALA A 146 9.82 -21.62 -30.14
CA ALA A 146 8.69 -22.54 -30.11
C ALA A 146 8.48 -23.23 -31.47
N LYS A 147 8.58 -24.57 -31.54
CA LYS A 147 8.37 -25.33 -32.79
C LYS A 147 6.89 -25.56 -33.15
N HIS A 148 5.96 -25.17 -32.29
CA HIS A 148 4.53 -25.46 -32.46
C HIS A 148 3.87 -24.51 -33.48
N PRO A 149 3.05 -25.02 -34.43
CA PRO A 149 2.50 -24.21 -35.52
C PRO A 149 1.58 -23.07 -35.05
N LEU A 150 0.82 -23.25 -33.97
CA LEU A 150 0.01 -22.18 -33.38
C LEU A 150 0.88 -21.05 -32.81
N LEU A 151 1.97 -21.41 -32.12
CA LEU A 151 2.86 -20.44 -31.48
C LEU A 151 3.66 -19.64 -32.51
N GLN A 152 4.01 -20.28 -33.63
CA GLN A 152 4.62 -19.61 -34.78
C GLN A 152 3.67 -18.61 -35.44
N LYS A 153 2.37 -18.93 -35.57
CA LYS A 153 1.37 -17.96 -36.03
C LYS A 153 1.27 -16.75 -35.10
N ILE A 154 1.22 -16.99 -33.79
CA ILE A 154 1.19 -15.91 -32.79
C ILE A 154 2.46 -15.06 -32.88
N TYR A 155 3.63 -15.68 -32.99
CA TYR A 155 4.91 -14.98 -33.18
C TYR A 155 4.87 -14.03 -34.38
N LEU A 156 4.38 -14.48 -35.54
CA LEU A 156 4.29 -13.65 -36.75
C LEU A 156 3.33 -12.46 -36.57
N ILE A 157 2.19 -12.68 -35.90
CA ILE A 157 1.21 -11.62 -35.60
C ILE A 157 1.85 -10.56 -34.69
N VAL A 158 2.45 -10.99 -33.58
CA VAL A 158 3.06 -10.07 -32.60
C VAL A 158 4.26 -9.33 -33.21
N LYS A 159 5.08 -10.01 -34.02
CA LYS A 159 6.20 -9.39 -34.75
C LYS A 159 5.74 -8.32 -35.74
N LYS A 160 4.61 -8.55 -36.42
CA LYS A 160 4.01 -7.53 -37.29
C LYS A 160 3.49 -6.33 -36.48
N ALA A 161 3.04 -6.57 -35.25
CA ALA A 161 2.53 -5.54 -34.35
C ALA A 161 3.63 -4.82 -33.53
N THR A 162 4.92 -5.15 -33.70
CA THR A 162 6.00 -4.58 -32.87
C THR A 162 6.03 -3.06 -32.88
N VAL A 163 5.93 -2.40 -34.05
CA VAL A 163 5.99 -0.93 -34.13
C VAL A 163 4.80 -0.28 -33.38
N PRO A 164 3.53 -0.67 -33.62
CA PRO A 164 2.41 -0.20 -32.81
C PRO A 164 2.58 -0.46 -31.30
N LEU A 165 3.07 -1.64 -30.91
CA LEU A 165 3.29 -1.99 -29.50
C LEU A 165 4.35 -1.11 -28.85
N VAL A 166 5.44 -0.81 -29.55
CA VAL A 166 6.48 0.10 -29.06
C VAL A 166 5.91 1.52 -28.86
N ILE A 167 5.12 2.01 -29.81
CA ILE A 167 4.48 3.34 -29.69
C ILE A 167 3.55 3.38 -28.48
N LEU A 168 2.67 2.38 -28.34
CA LEU A 168 1.79 2.24 -27.18
C LEU A 168 2.59 2.11 -25.87
N GLY A 169 3.71 1.39 -25.91
CA GLY A 169 4.61 1.23 -24.77
C GLY A 169 5.21 2.57 -24.34
N ILE A 170 5.69 3.38 -25.28
CA ILE A 170 6.21 4.73 -25.00
C ILE A 170 5.09 5.64 -24.44
N MET A 171 3.89 5.59 -25.04
CA MET A 171 2.74 6.38 -24.57
C MET A 171 2.34 6.02 -23.14
N PHE A 172 2.08 4.74 -22.86
CA PHE A 172 1.64 4.30 -21.53
C PHE A 172 2.74 4.44 -20.48
N SER A 173 4.01 4.23 -20.84
CA SER A 173 5.12 4.43 -19.91
C SER A 173 5.28 5.92 -19.54
N SER A 174 5.18 6.81 -20.53
CA SER A 174 5.25 8.26 -20.29
C SER A 174 4.11 8.73 -19.40
N LEU A 175 2.88 8.27 -19.67
CA LEU A 175 1.71 8.54 -18.84
C LEU A 175 1.95 8.03 -17.42
N HIS A 176 2.28 6.76 -17.25
CA HIS A 176 2.42 6.17 -15.92
C HIS A 176 3.50 6.84 -15.06
N GLN A 177 4.68 7.14 -15.61
CA GLN A 177 5.74 7.85 -14.88
C GLN A 177 5.26 9.23 -14.40
N SER A 178 4.45 9.92 -15.21
CA SER A 178 3.83 11.20 -14.84
C SER A 178 2.72 11.02 -13.80
N SER A 179 1.80 10.08 -13.99
CA SER A 179 0.65 9.84 -13.11
C SER A 179 1.05 9.41 -11.70
N LEU A 180 2.21 8.75 -11.54
CA LEU A 180 2.79 8.48 -10.21
C LEU A 180 3.07 9.76 -9.42
N GLY A 181 3.48 10.84 -10.09
CA GLY A 181 3.63 12.16 -9.45
C GLY A 181 2.28 12.77 -9.07
N SER A 182 1.23 12.53 -9.86
CA SER A 182 -0.13 13.02 -9.59
C SER A 182 -0.72 12.45 -8.29
N LEU A 183 -0.30 11.26 -7.85
CA LEU A 183 -0.72 10.64 -6.59
C LEU A 183 -0.49 11.55 -5.37
N PHE A 184 0.51 12.43 -5.42
CA PHE A 184 0.88 13.30 -4.30
C PHE A 184 0.23 14.67 -4.37
N LEU A 185 -0.42 15.03 -5.49
CA LEU A 185 -1.13 16.31 -5.62
C LEU A 185 -2.32 16.41 -4.66
N ILE A 186 -2.90 15.28 -4.28
CA ILE A 186 -3.99 15.19 -3.29
C ILE A 186 -3.50 15.33 -1.83
N MET A 187 -2.19 15.43 -1.59
CA MET A 187 -1.58 15.50 -0.26
C MET A 187 -0.80 16.81 0.02
N PRO A 188 -1.34 18.01 -0.29
CA PRO A 188 -0.60 19.27 -0.21
C PRO A 188 -0.09 19.62 1.19
N HIS A 189 -0.80 19.19 2.23
CA HIS A 189 -0.45 19.49 3.63
C HIS A 189 0.31 18.36 4.32
N ARG A 190 0.46 17.19 3.66
CA ARG A 190 1.29 16.10 4.20
C ARG A 190 2.67 16.07 3.59
N LEU A 191 2.85 16.45 2.34
CA LEU A 191 4.17 16.47 1.73
C LEU A 191 4.86 17.81 2.02
N HIS A 192 6.10 17.76 2.53
CA HIS A 192 6.86 18.97 2.86
C HIS A 192 7.06 19.90 1.64
N GLU A 193 7.08 21.22 1.86
CA GLU A 193 7.11 22.27 0.81
C GLU A 193 8.27 22.12 -0.19
N LEU A 194 9.40 21.56 0.25
CA LEU A 194 10.55 21.27 -0.60
C LEU A 194 10.24 20.20 -1.65
N TRP A 195 9.39 19.21 -1.36
CA TRP A 195 9.00 18.16 -2.30
C TRP A 195 7.69 18.47 -3.01
N TYR A 196 6.71 19.03 -2.31
CA TYR A 196 5.42 19.34 -2.89
C TYR A 196 5.51 20.44 -3.95
N THR A 197 4.98 20.16 -5.15
CA THR A 197 4.76 21.15 -6.21
C THR A 197 3.65 20.68 -7.16
N PRO A 198 2.84 21.59 -7.73
CA PRO A 198 1.86 21.24 -8.77
C PRO A 198 2.47 20.55 -10.00
N ILE A 199 3.75 20.76 -10.29
CA ILE A 199 4.44 20.15 -11.44
C ILE A 199 5.09 18.80 -11.11
N LEU A 200 4.75 18.16 -9.98
CA LEU A 200 5.24 16.83 -9.61
C LEU A 200 5.14 15.78 -10.73
N PRO A 201 4.05 15.71 -11.53
CA PRO A 201 3.97 14.77 -12.66
C PRO A 201 5.10 14.97 -13.68
N ILE A 202 5.42 16.23 -13.99
CA ILE A 202 6.49 16.59 -14.92
C ILE A 202 7.86 16.24 -14.32
N LEU A 203 8.09 16.54 -13.04
CA LEU A 203 9.36 16.21 -12.37
C LEU A 203 9.59 14.69 -12.30
N PHE A 204 8.54 13.91 -12.09
CA PHE A 204 8.62 12.45 -12.06
C PHE A 204 8.97 11.88 -13.43
N PHE A 205 8.34 12.38 -14.49
CA PHE A 205 8.68 12.02 -15.86
C PHE A 205 10.14 12.40 -16.22
N LEU A 206 10.54 13.64 -15.92
CA LEU A 206 11.90 14.13 -16.21
C LEU A 206 12.98 13.34 -15.45
N SER A 207 12.70 12.92 -14.22
CA SER A 207 13.62 12.09 -13.42
C SER A 207 13.68 10.63 -13.86
N ALA A 208 12.61 10.10 -14.45
CA ALA A 208 12.59 8.73 -14.98
C ALA A 208 13.56 8.52 -16.16
N ILE A 209 13.82 9.56 -16.96
CA ILE A 209 14.74 9.50 -18.11
C ILE A 209 16.20 9.22 -17.68
N PRO A 210 16.86 10.06 -16.84
CA PRO A 210 18.23 9.81 -16.41
C PRO A 210 18.34 8.52 -15.59
N LEU A 211 17.33 8.20 -14.77
CA LEU A 211 17.28 6.93 -14.03
C LEU A 211 17.23 5.74 -14.98
N GLY A 212 16.37 5.74 -15.99
CA GLY A 212 16.26 4.66 -16.97
C GLY A 212 17.57 4.43 -17.74
N LEU A 213 18.23 5.51 -18.18
CA LEU A 213 19.54 5.43 -18.83
C LEU A 213 20.62 4.82 -17.93
N MET A 214 20.66 5.23 -16.65
CA MET A 214 21.65 4.73 -15.69
C MET A 214 21.32 3.33 -15.19
N MET A 215 20.05 2.95 -15.14
CA MET A 215 19.64 1.59 -14.79
C MET A 215 20.06 0.60 -15.88
N VAL A 216 19.81 0.91 -17.16
CA VAL A 216 20.29 0.07 -18.29
C VAL A 216 21.82 -0.01 -18.32
N THR A 217 22.50 1.11 -18.01
CA THR A 217 23.97 1.12 -17.89
C THR A 217 24.42 0.21 -16.75
N THR A 218 23.78 0.28 -15.59
CA THR A 218 24.09 -0.56 -14.42
C THR A 218 23.87 -2.04 -14.74
N GLU A 219 22.73 -2.38 -15.34
CA GLU A 219 22.39 -3.74 -15.76
C GLU A 219 23.42 -4.31 -16.74
N SER A 220 23.83 -3.52 -17.72
CA SER A 220 24.83 -3.92 -18.71
C SER A 220 26.19 -4.19 -18.05
N LEU A 221 26.65 -3.29 -17.18
CA LEU A 221 27.94 -3.44 -16.48
C LEU A 221 27.93 -4.64 -15.52
N VAL A 222 26.86 -4.82 -14.76
CA VAL A 222 26.70 -5.96 -13.83
C VAL A 222 26.63 -7.27 -14.62
N SER A 223 25.83 -7.33 -15.69
CA SER A 223 25.68 -8.52 -16.53
C SER A 223 26.99 -8.91 -17.20
N SER A 224 27.71 -7.97 -17.81
CA SER A 224 29.03 -8.23 -18.39
C SER A 224 30.04 -8.71 -17.34
N THR A 225 30.00 -8.16 -16.12
CA THR A 225 30.89 -8.58 -15.01
C THR A 225 30.55 -10.00 -14.52
N LEU A 226 29.26 -10.35 -14.41
CA LEU A 226 28.81 -11.66 -13.91
C LEU A 226 29.02 -12.78 -14.91
N TYR A 227 28.79 -12.50 -16.19
CA TYR A 227 28.94 -13.46 -17.30
C TYR A 227 30.35 -13.47 -17.90
N GLU A 228 31.25 -12.59 -17.44
CA GLU A 228 32.63 -12.48 -17.93
C GLU A 228 32.65 -12.29 -19.46
N SER A 229 31.80 -11.36 -19.92
CA SER A 229 31.63 -10.96 -21.33
C SER A 229 32.25 -9.59 -21.57
N GLU A 230 32.55 -9.28 -22.83
CA GLU A 230 33.05 -7.95 -23.20
C GLU A 230 32.01 -6.85 -22.89
N TYR A 231 32.52 -5.69 -22.50
CA TYR A 231 31.70 -4.53 -22.17
C TYR A 231 31.52 -3.67 -23.43
N GLU A 232 30.28 -3.33 -23.77
CA GLU A 232 29.99 -2.38 -24.87
C GLU A 232 30.20 -0.92 -24.40
N LEU A 233 31.37 -0.63 -23.83
CA LEU A 233 31.72 0.67 -23.24
C LEU A 233 31.44 1.87 -24.15
N PRO A 234 31.67 1.84 -25.49
CA PRO A 234 31.34 2.96 -26.35
C PRO A 234 29.83 3.30 -26.38
N LEU A 235 28.96 2.29 -26.32
CA LEU A 235 27.51 2.50 -26.26
C LEU A 235 27.11 3.10 -24.91
N LEU A 236 27.64 2.54 -23.82
CA LEU A 236 27.36 3.00 -22.46
C LEU A 236 27.88 4.43 -22.20
N GLN A 237 29.03 4.80 -22.76
CA GLN A 237 29.55 6.18 -22.73
C GLN A 237 28.58 7.18 -23.38
N GLY A 238 27.95 6.78 -24.48
CA GLY A 238 26.93 7.57 -25.15
C GLY A 238 25.70 7.79 -24.27
N LEU A 239 25.24 6.74 -23.57
CA LEU A 239 24.14 6.84 -22.60
C LEU A 239 24.51 7.74 -21.42
N GLY A 240 25.74 7.64 -20.91
CA GLY A 240 26.26 8.52 -19.86
C GLY A 240 26.26 9.99 -20.26
N LYS A 241 26.63 10.31 -21.51
CA LYS A 241 26.57 11.69 -22.03
C LYS A 241 25.14 12.20 -22.14
N ALA A 242 24.21 11.39 -22.63
CA ALA A 242 22.79 11.74 -22.71
C ALA A 242 22.18 11.96 -21.31
N CYS A 243 22.52 11.08 -20.36
CA CYS A 243 22.07 11.19 -18.98
C CYS A 243 22.57 12.47 -18.31
N SER A 244 23.82 12.87 -18.52
CA SER A 244 24.35 14.15 -18.01
C SER A 244 23.49 15.35 -18.42
N TRP A 245 23.09 15.42 -19.69
CA TRP A 245 22.17 16.47 -20.16
C TRP A 245 20.80 16.36 -19.51
N ALA A 246 20.23 15.16 -19.42
CA ALA A 246 18.93 14.95 -18.79
C ALA A 246 18.93 15.35 -17.30
N LEU A 247 20.01 15.07 -16.57
CA LEU A 247 20.19 15.48 -15.17
C LEU A 247 20.25 17.00 -15.02
N TRP A 248 20.99 17.70 -15.89
CA TRP A 248 21.04 19.17 -15.85
C TRP A 248 19.68 19.81 -16.16
N VAL A 249 18.92 19.25 -17.10
CA VAL A 249 17.54 19.70 -17.38
C VAL A 249 16.64 19.46 -16.16
N TYR A 250 16.70 18.27 -15.56
CA TYR A 250 15.94 17.96 -14.34
C TYR A 250 16.27 18.96 -13.21
N LEU A 251 17.56 19.20 -12.94
CA LEU A 251 18.01 20.15 -11.92
C LEU A 251 17.54 21.57 -12.22
N ALA A 252 17.63 22.03 -13.47
CA ALA A 252 17.18 23.37 -13.86
C ALA A 252 15.68 23.54 -13.62
N VAL A 253 14.86 22.56 -14.01
CA VAL A 253 13.41 22.58 -13.75
C VAL A 253 13.13 22.52 -12.24
N ARG A 254 13.85 21.67 -11.51
CA ARG A 254 13.66 21.47 -10.06
C ARG A 254 13.98 22.72 -9.25
N PHE A 255 15.13 23.34 -9.48
CA PHE A 255 15.51 24.59 -8.79
C PHE A 255 14.72 25.79 -9.30
N GLY A 256 14.36 25.82 -10.59
CA GLY A 256 13.48 26.83 -11.16
C GLY A 256 12.11 26.84 -10.46
N ASP A 257 11.50 25.67 -10.25
CA ASP A 257 10.25 25.52 -9.51
C ASP A 257 10.37 26.02 -8.06
N LEU A 258 11.43 25.66 -7.34
CA LEU A 258 11.66 26.12 -5.97
C LEU A 258 11.81 27.65 -5.89
N ALA A 259 12.48 28.24 -6.87
CA ALA A 259 12.66 29.69 -6.95
C ALA A 259 11.33 30.42 -7.26
N VAL A 260 10.56 29.93 -8.24
CA VAL A 260 9.25 30.50 -8.61
C VAL A 260 8.25 30.44 -7.45
N ARG A 261 8.28 29.35 -6.66
CA ARG A 261 7.44 29.21 -5.47
C ARG A 261 7.95 29.99 -4.25
N GLY A 262 9.14 30.60 -4.31
CA GLY A 262 9.74 31.35 -3.21
C GLY A 262 10.19 30.50 -2.01
N VAL A 263 10.23 29.17 -2.15
CA VAL A 263 10.58 28.23 -1.07
C VAL A 263 12.06 27.89 -1.03
N LEU A 264 12.88 28.40 -1.95
CA LEU A 264 14.31 28.11 -2.02
C LEU A 264 15.07 28.34 -0.69
N PRO A 265 14.77 29.38 0.12
CA PRO A 265 15.42 29.57 1.42
C PRO A 265 15.19 28.43 2.42
N ARG A 266 14.10 27.65 2.28
CA ARG A 266 13.78 26.50 3.14
C ARG A 266 14.88 25.44 3.16
N ILE A 267 15.71 25.39 2.11
CA ILE A 267 16.86 24.47 2.02
C ILE A 267 17.88 24.77 3.13
N PHE A 268 17.96 26.00 3.62
CA PHE A 268 18.98 26.43 4.59
C PHE A 268 18.48 26.49 6.04
N GLU A 269 17.28 25.99 6.33
CA GLU A 269 16.69 26.04 7.68
C GLU A 269 17.31 25.04 8.68
N GLY A 270 18.08 24.07 8.20
CA GLY A 270 18.85 23.14 9.06
C GLY A 270 18.05 22.02 9.72
N GLY A 271 16.78 21.83 9.36
CA GLY A 271 15.91 20.75 9.85
C GLY A 271 16.13 19.39 9.18
N PHE A 272 15.38 18.37 9.60
CA PHE A 272 15.44 17.02 9.02
C PHE A 272 15.09 17.06 7.53
N ALA A 273 13.96 17.70 7.17
CA ALA A 273 13.54 17.88 5.78
C ALA A 273 14.59 18.62 4.93
N ALA A 274 15.15 19.71 5.43
CA ALA A 274 16.16 20.48 4.70
C ALA A 274 17.43 19.66 4.41
N ASN A 275 17.96 18.97 5.43
CA ASN A 275 19.15 18.13 5.29
C ASN A 275 18.90 16.92 4.37
N LEU A 276 17.75 16.27 4.50
CA LEU A 276 17.36 15.15 3.64
C LEU A 276 17.28 15.61 2.17
N PHE A 277 16.64 16.74 1.91
CA PHE A 277 16.55 17.31 0.56
C PHE A 277 17.93 17.63 -0.04
N ILE A 278 18.86 18.18 0.74
CA ILE A 278 20.24 18.46 0.29
C ILE A 278 20.96 17.16 -0.08
N VAL A 279 20.90 16.15 0.79
CA VAL A 279 21.54 14.86 0.53
C VAL A 279 20.92 14.21 -0.72
N GLU A 280 19.59 14.27 -0.86
CA GLU A 280 18.86 13.75 -2.01
C GLU A 280 19.33 14.40 -3.30
N ILE A 281 19.27 15.73 -3.39
CA ILE A 281 19.58 16.45 -4.63
C ILE A 281 21.05 16.32 -5.03
N LEU A 282 21.94 16.20 -4.04
CA LEU A 282 23.36 15.95 -4.30
C LEU A 282 23.59 14.57 -4.92
N ILE A 283 22.99 13.53 -4.34
CA ILE A 283 23.19 12.15 -4.78
C ILE A 283 22.41 11.86 -6.07
N CYS A 284 21.16 12.31 -6.20
CA CYS A 284 20.32 11.99 -7.36
C CYS A 284 20.67 12.83 -8.60
N GLY A 285 21.10 14.08 -8.41
CA GLY A 285 21.23 15.05 -9.47
C GLY A 285 22.63 15.63 -9.63
N ILE A 286 23.11 16.39 -8.63
CA ILE A 286 24.27 17.27 -8.79
C ILE A 286 25.57 16.49 -9.00
N ILE A 287 25.90 15.56 -8.10
CA ILE A 287 27.12 14.74 -8.18
C ILE A 287 27.16 13.93 -9.49
N PRO A 288 26.12 13.13 -9.85
CA PRO A 288 26.16 12.38 -11.09
C PRO A 288 26.16 13.28 -12.33
N ALA A 289 25.49 14.44 -12.32
CA ALA A 289 25.53 15.38 -13.44
C ALA A 289 26.96 15.89 -13.71
N ILE A 290 27.70 16.25 -12.65
CA ILE A 290 29.09 16.69 -12.74
C ILE A 290 30.00 15.55 -13.19
N LEU A 291 29.93 14.39 -12.52
CA LEU A 291 30.75 13.22 -12.85
C LEU A 291 30.55 12.77 -14.30
N LEU A 292 29.28 12.65 -14.73
CA LEU A 292 28.94 12.29 -16.10
C LEU A 292 29.21 13.42 -17.09
N SER A 293 29.47 14.67 -16.69
CA SER A 293 29.91 15.74 -17.60
C SER A 293 31.39 15.56 -17.99
N ILE A 294 32.20 14.96 -17.12
CA ILE A 294 33.64 14.79 -17.30
C ILE A 294 33.93 13.60 -18.25
N PRO A 295 34.57 13.82 -19.42
CA PRO A 295 34.85 12.75 -20.37
C PRO A 295 35.73 11.62 -19.79
N ALA A 296 36.68 11.94 -18.92
CA ALA A 296 37.57 10.97 -18.28
C ALA A 296 36.79 9.98 -17.39
N VAL A 297 35.78 10.46 -16.68
CA VAL A 297 34.91 9.63 -15.82
C VAL A 297 34.03 8.72 -16.68
N ARG A 298 33.37 9.28 -17.71
CA ARG A 298 32.51 8.49 -18.62
C ARG A 298 33.27 7.38 -19.34
N ARG A 299 34.53 7.63 -19.73
CA ARG A 299 35.37 6.68 -20.46
C ARG A 299 35.95 5.57 -19.57
N SER A 300 35.96 5.76 -18.26
CA SER A 300 36.42 4.76 -17.30
C SER A 300 35.29 3.82 -16.90
N PHE A 301 35.56 2.51 -16.84
CA PHE A 301 34.60 1.53 -16.33
C PHE A 301 34.14 1.88 -14.90
N LEU A 302 35.09 2.14 -14.00
CA LEU A 302 34.80 2.44 -12.60
C LEU A 302 34.04 3.78 -12.48
N GLY A 303 34.47 4.80 -13.24
CA GLY A 303 33.82 6.11 -13.23
C GLY A 303 32.36 6.03 -13.67
N LEU A 304 32.08 5.28 -14.73
CA LEU A 304 30.72 5.07 -15.22
C LEU A 304 29.88 4.22 -14.25
N ALA A 305 30.45 3.14 -13.70
CA ALA A 305 29.76 2.29 -12.74
C ALA A 305 29.36 3.03 -11.46
N VAL A 306 30.27 3.84 -10.91
CA VAL A 306 30.01 4.67 -9.72
C VAL A 306 28.96 5.73 -10.02
N SER A 307 29.08 6.42 -11.16
CA SER A 307 28.10 7.45 -11.55
C SER A 307 26.70 6.87 -11.76
N ALA A 308 26.61 5.73 -12.43
CA ALA A 308 25.34 5.03 -12.65
C ALA A 308 24.73 4.56 -11.32
N GLY A 309 25.53 3.95 -10.44
CA GLY A 309 25.07 3.49 -9.13
C GLY A 309 24.58 4.63 -8.23
N ILE A 310 25.33 5.75 -8.15
CA ILE A 310 24.92 6.94 -7.40
C ILE A 310 23.61 7.52 -7.94
N THR A 311 23.46 7.62 -9.27
CA THR A 311 22.23 8.11 -9.89
C THR A 311 21.02 7.22 -9.56
N VAL A 312 21.20 5.90 -9.67
CA VAL A 312 20.15 4.91 -9.37
C VAL A 312 19.73 5.01 -7.90
N VAL A 313 20.69 4.97 -6.97
CA VAL A 313 20.42 5.08 -5.53
C VAL A 313 19.78 6.42 -5.20
N GLY A 314 20.25 7.51 -5.78
CA GLY A 314 19.74 8.85 -5.52
C GLY A 314 18.29 9.03 -5.95
N PHE A 315 17.89 8.55 -7.14
CA PHE A 315 16.48 8.64 -7.54
C PHE A 315 15.58 7.66 -6.80
N VAL A 316 16.08 6.49 -6.40
CA VAL A 316 15.32 5.61 -5.50
C VAL A 316 15.11 6.29 -4.15
N MET A 317 16.11 6.98 -3.64
CA MET A 317 15.98 7.80 -2.42
C MET A 317 14.95 8.91 -2.62
N ASN A 318 14.96 9.60 -3.77
CA ASN A 318 13.93 10.59 -4.09
C ASN A 318 12.50 9.99 -4.08
N ARG A 319 12.33 8.75 -4.54
CA ARG A 319 11.02 8.07 -4.48
C ARG A 319 10.63 7.67 -3.06
N LEU A 320 11.59 7.27 -2.22
CA LEU A 320 11.38 7.02 -0.80
C LEU A 320 11.04 8.30 -0.03
N ASP A 321 11.68 9.41 -0.38
CA ASP A 321 11.45 10.70 0.24
C ASP A 321 10.02 11.18 -0.04
N VAL A 322 9.63 11.23 -1.31
CA VAL A 322 8.25 11.61 -1.68
C VAL A 322 7.22 10.58 -1.19
N GLY A 323 7.54 9.29 -1.23
CA GLY A 323 6.66 8.19 -0.84
C GLY A 323 6.42 8.04 0.67
N GLY A 324 7.22 8.70 1.51
CA GLY A 324 7.01 8.65 2.95
C GLY A 324 7.88 9.58 3.80
N LEU A 325 9.20 9.65 3.57
CA LEU A 325 10.09 10.35 4.51
C LEU A 325 9.82 11.86 4.58
N ALA A 326 9.45 12.48 3.47
CA ALA A 326 9.06 13.89 3.40
C ALA A 326 7.70 14.21 4.06
N MET A 327 7.01 13.19 4.59
CA MET A 327 5.77 13.35 5.36
C MET A 327 5.97 13.19 6.88
N ILE A 328 7.14 12.75 7.33
CA ILE A 328 7.40 12.44 8.75
C ILE A 328 7.27 13.71 9.61
N GLU A 329 7.91 14.80 9.20
CA GLU A 329 7.93 16.06 9.96
C GLU A 329 6.56 16.75 9.98
N THR A 330 5.86 16.75 8.86
CA THR A 330 4.52 17.36 8.71
C THR A 330 3.43 16.56 9.45
N THR A 331 3.58 15.24 9.56
CA THR A 331 2.62 14.38 10.28
C THR A 331 2.99 14.16 11.75
N GLY A 332 4.19 14.60 12.18
CA GLY A 332 4.71 14.38 13.53
C GLY A 332 4.95 12.89 13.87
N THR A 333 4.99 12.01 12.87
CA THR A 333 5.17 10.58 13.07
C THR A 333 6.65 10.22 13.16
N ARG A 334 6.93 9.00 13.60
CA ARG A 334 8.24 8.37 13.40
C ARG A 334 8.02 7.02 12.74
N TYR A 335 8.53 6.87 11.53
CA TYR A 335 8.47 5.62 10.77
C TYR A 335 9.89 5.17 10.46
N ILE A 336 10.21 3.94 10.84
CA ILE A 336 11.46 3.26 10.47
C ILE A 336 11.03 1.92 9.88
N PRO A 337 11.42 1.60 8.63
CA PRO A 337 11.03 0.35 8.00
C PRO A 337 11.48 -0.85 8.84
N SER A 338 10.57 -1.79 9.07
CA SER A 338 10.93 -3.05 9.68
C SER A 338 11.86 -3.84 8.76
N TRP A 339 12.72 -4.68 9.34
CA TRP A 339 13.57 -5.55 8.54
C TRP A 339 12.75 -6.50 7.64
N MET A 340 11.51 -6.81 8.03
CA MET A 340 10.58 -7.62 7.24
C MET A 340 10.13 -6.91 5.97
N GLU A 341 9.85 -5.61 6.07
CA GLU A 341 9.52 -4.78 4.90
C GLU A 341 10.68 -4.79 3.90
N VAL A 342 11.90 -4.55 4.39
CA VAL A 342 13.11 -4.55 3.56
C VAL A 342 13.36 -5.92 2.91
N VAL A 343 13.22 -7.02 3.66
CA VAL A 343 13.44 -8.38 3.12
C VAL A 343 12.40 -8.76 2.09
N ILE A 344 11.12 -8.39 2.25
CA ILE A 344 10.09 -8.64 1.22
C ILE A 344 10.47 -7.92 -0.07
N SER A 345 10.75 -6.62 -0.01
CA SER A 345 11.12 -5.80 -1.18
C SER A 345 12.36 -6.35 -1.89
N LEU A 346 13.43 -6.63 -1.15
CA LEU A 346 14.64 -7.24 -1.69
C LEU A 346 14.40 -8.65 -2.25
N GLY A 347 13.48 -9.42 -1.65
CA GLY A 347 13.08 -10.75 -2.13
C GLY A 347 12.32 -10.69 -3.45
N ILE A 348 11.45 -9.70 -3.64
CA ILE A 348 10.74 -9.47 -4.91
C ILE A 348 11.75 -9.10 -6.01
N VAL A 349 12.64 -8.14 -5.74
CA VAL A 349 13.73 -7.77 -6.67
C VAL A 349 14.63 -8.98 -6.97
N ALA A 350 14.94 -9.79 -5.96
CA ALA A 350 15.73 -11.02 -6.15
C ALA A 350 15.01 -12.06 -7.01
N GLY A 351 13.70 -12.21 -6.85
CA GLY A 351 12.87 -13.05 -7.72
C GLY A 351 12.91 -12.59 -9.17
N ALA A 352 12.72 -11.28 -9.41
CA ALA A 352 12.82 -10.69 -10.74
C ALA A 352 14.20 -10.91 -11.37
N ALA A 353 15.28 -10.69 -10.62
CA ALA A 353 16.65 -10.94 -11.08
C ALA A 353 16.92 -12.41 -11.42
N LEU A 354 16.35 -13.37 -10.66
CA LEU A 354 16.46 -14.79 -10.96
C LEU A 354 15.74 -15.15 -12.27
N VAL A 355 14.56 -14.58 -12.51
CA VAL A 355 13.83 -14.74 -13.79
C VAL A 355 14.64 -14.12 -14.93
N PHE A 356 15.22 -12.94 -14.73
CA PHE A 356 16.12 -12.32 -15.72
C PHE A 356 17.27 -13.26 -16.11
N PHE A 357 17.99 -13.81 -15.12
CA PHE A 357 19.08 -14.75 -15.40
C PHE A 357 18.59 -16.03 -16.07
N PHE A 358 17.41 -16.52 -15.71
CA PHE A 358 16.81 -17.66 -16.38
C PHE A 358 16.53 -17.35 -17.86
N VAL A 359 15.96 -16.19 -18.17
CA VAL A 359 15.69 -15.77 -19.54
C VAL A 359 16.99 -15.57 -20.33
N ALA A 360 17.96 -14.85 -19.77
CA ALA A 360 19.25 -14.56 -20.41
C ALA A 360 20.08 -15.82 -20.75
N GLU A 361 19.89 -16.90 -19.98
CA GLU A 361 20.60 -18.18 -20.18
C GLU A 361 19.90 -19.13 -21.15
N ASN A 362 18.58 -19.02 -21.33
CA ASN A 362 17.79 -19.98 -22.10
C ASN A 362 17.25 -19.40 -23.42
N PHE A 363 17.15 -18.08 -23.56
CA PHE A 363 16.57 -17.41 -24.75
C PHE A 363 17.59 -16.48 -25.42
N ALA A 364 17.37 -16.13 -26.70
CA ALA A 364 18.25 -15.23 -27.44
C ALA A 364 17.97 -13.76 -27.10
N LEU A 365 18.31 -13.39 -25.87
CA LEU A 365 18.16 -12.05 -25.35
C LEU A 365 19.18 -11.07 -25.95
N MET A 366 20.42 -11.52 -26.16
CA MET A 366 21.52 -10.71 -26.71
C MET A 366 21.70 -10.95 -28.21
N HIS A 367 22.28 -9.99 -28.94
CA HIS A 367 22.58 -10.11 -30.38
C HIS A 367 23.44 -11.35 -30.73
N GLY A 368 24.19 -11.87 -29.75
CA GLY A 368 24.99 -13.08 -29.88
C GLY A 368 24.24 -14.39 -29.61
N GLY A 369 22.93 -14.41 -29.39
CA GLY A 369 22.21 -15.58 -28.86
C GLY A 369 22.15 -15.59 -27.32
N PRO A 370 21.81 -16.71 -26.68
CA PRO A 370 21.83 -16.81 -25.21
C PRO A 370 23.20 -16.37 -24.68
N MET A 371 23.25 -15.72 -23.52
CA MET A 371 24.53 -15.29 -22.90
C MET A 371 25.49 -16.46 -22.64
N ARG A 372 24.98 -17.68 -22.77
CA ARG A 372 25.68 -18.93 -22.62
C ARG A 372 26.15 -19.49 -23.98
N LYS A 373 27.10 -18.82 -24.62
CA LYS A 373 27.88 -19.39 -25.73
C LYS A 373 29.04 -20.26 -25.17
N ASP A 374 28.95 -21.58 -25.33
CA ASP A 374 30.07 -22.51 -25.46
C ASP A 374 31.16 -22.67 -24.36
N ARG A 375 30.97 -22.20 -23.12
CA ARG A 375 31.87 -22.53 -21.98
C ARG A 375 31.39 -23.66 -21.06
N PHE A 376 30.30 -24.33 -21.41
CA PHE A 376 29.96 -25.65 -20.87
C PHE A 376 30.36 -26.73 -21.89
N LYS A 377 31.66 -26.86 -22.19
CA LYS A 377 32.15 -28.21 -22.50
C LYS A 377 31.82 -29.04 -21.27
N LEU A 378 30.87 -29.97 -21.39
CA LEU A 378 30.59 -31.00 -20.39
C LEU A 378 31.92 -31.41 -19.77
N ALA A 379 32.18 -30.97 -18.53
CA ALA A 379 33.24 -31.57 -17.77
C ALA A 379 32.77 -33.01 -17.58
N LYS A 380 33.37 -33.94 -18.35
CA LYS A 380 33.09 -35.37 -18.20
C LYS A 380 33.19 -35.67 -16.71
N PRO A 381 32.24 -36.44 -16.12
CA PRO A 381 32.30 -36.78 -14.72
C PRO A 381 33.71 -37.29 -14.39
N LYS A 382 34.41 -36.61 -13.48
CA LYS A 382 35.72 -37.07 -13.02
C LYS A 382 35.46 -38.15 -11.98
N PHE A 383 35.87 -39.38 -12.29
CA PHE A 383 35.87 -40.45 -11.31
C PHE A 383 37.03 -40.23 -10.34
N HIS A 384 36.74 -40.31 -9.04
CA HIS A 384 37.78 -40.37 -8.03
C HIS A 384 38.35 -41.81 -8.01
N PRO A 385 39.63 -42.04 -8.37
CA PRO A 385 40.17 -43.38 -8.61
C PRO A 385 40.06 -44.32 -7.40
N ALA A 386 40.11 -43.76 -6.18
CA ALA A 386 40.12 -44.54 -4.95
C ALA A 386 38.73 -44.82 -4.35
N THR A 387 37.69 -44.09 -4.76
CA THR A 387 36.36 -44.18 -4.11
C THR A 387 35.24 -44.57 -5.08
N GLY A 388 35.49 -44.58 -6.40
CA GLY A 388 34.48 -44.92 -7.40
C GLY A 388 33.31 -43.94 -7.49
N VAL A 389 33.34 -42.86 -6.69
CA VAL A 389 32.26 -41.88 -6.63
C VAL A 389 32.33 -40.96 -7.86
N ILE A 390 31.20 -40.87 -8.56
CA ILE A 390 30.98 -39.90 -9.63
C ILE A 390 30.97 -38.50 -9.02
N VAL A 391 31.95 -37.65 -9.36
CA VAL A 391 31.86 -36.21 -9.08
C VAL A 391 30.80 -35.64 -10.01
N ALA A 392 29.58 -35.45 -9.47
CA ALA A 392 28.38 -35.14 -10.23
C ALA A 392 28.50 -33.87 -11.08
N ASP A 393 27.86 -33.92 -12.26
CA ASP A 393 27.57 -32.84 -13.20
C ASP A 393 27.30 -31.50 -12.48
N PRO A 394 27.88 -30.36 -12.88
CA PRO A 394 27.64 -29.06 -12.24
C PRO A 394 26.16 -28.62 -12.15
N TYR A 395 25.22 -29.22 -12.90
CA TYR A 395 23.79 -28.88 -12.86
C TYR A 395 23.01 -29.48 -11.68
N TRP A 396 23.21 -30.76 -11.36
CA TRP A 396 22.47 -31.45 -10.29
C TRP A 396 22.78 -30.93 -8.86
N PRO A 397 24.01 -30.46 -8.54
CA PRO A 397 24.32 -29.69 -7.34
C PRO A 397 23.65 -28.32 -7.33
N GLY A 398 23.32 -27.73 -8.47
CA GLY A 398 22.69 -26.41 -8.56
C GLY A 398 21.32 -26.36 -7.91
N ILE A 399 20.43 -27.30 -8.26
CA ILE A 399 19.10 -27.42 -7.65
C ILE A 399 19.22 -27.64 -6.14
N LYS A 400 20.05 -28.61 -5.70
CA LYS A 400 20.26 -28.86 -4.27
C LYS A 400 20.82 -27.64 -3.54
N ARG A 401 21.74 -26.89 -4.15
CA ARG A 401 22.32 -25.66 -3.57
C ARG A 401 21.30 -24.53 -3.46
N TYR A 402 20.53 -24.28 -4.50
CA TYR A 402 19.53 -23.20 -4.51
C TYR A 402 18.34 -23.53 -3.60
N SER A 403 17.85 -24.77 -3.62
CA SER A 403 16.84 -25.25 -2.68
C SER A 403 17.32 -25.16 -1.24
N PHE A 404 18.58 -25.53 -0.96
CA PHE A 404 19.16 -25.37 0.38
C PHE A 404 19.22 -23.90 0.81
N ARG A 405 19.67 -22.99 -0.07
CA ARG A 405 19.73 -21.54 0.21
C ARG A 405 18.34 -20.96 0.47
N PHE A 406 17.35 -21.36 -0.33
CA PHE A 406 15.95 -20.98 -0.13
C PHE A 406 15.42 -21.44 1.23
N VAL A 407 15.57 -22.73 1.56
CA VAL A 407 15.10 -23.29 2.83
C VAL A 407 15.82 -22.64 4.01
N LEU A 408 17.13 -22.38 3.89
CA LEU A 408 17.92 -21.70 4.91
C LEU A 408 17.42 -20.26 5.14
N GLY A 409 17.14 -19.51 4.07
CA GLY A 409 16.59 -18.16 4.16
C GLY A 409 15.21 -18.16 4.82
N ALA A 410 14.34 -19.09 4.43
CA ALA A 410 13.02 -19.26 5.04
C ALA A 410 13.11 -19.58 6.54
N ALA A 411 13.93 -20.57 6.91
CA ALA A 411 14.11 -20.97 8.31
C ALA A 411 14.66 -19.82 9.18
N LEU A 412 15.65 -19.07 8.67
CA LEU A 412 16.20 -17.92 9.38
C LEU A 412 15.14 -16.82 9.56
N ALA A 413 14.37 -16.50 8.52
CA ALA A 413 13.34 -15.47 8.58
C ALA A 413 12.25 -15.82 9.61
N VAL A 414 11.78 -17.08 9.65
CA VAL A 414 10.81 -17.53 10.67
C VAL A 414 11.38 -17.45 12.08
N THR A 415 12.67 -17.81 12.24
CA THR A 415 13.33 -17.83 13.55
C THR A 415 13.53 -16.41 14.10
N LEU A 416 13.94 -15.47 13.26
CA LEU A 416 14.17 -14.08 13.64
C LEU A 416 12.87 -13.25 13.71
N MET A 417 11.75 -13.80 13.26
CA MET A 417 10.46 -13.11 13.22
C MET A 417 9.98 -12.69 14.62
N PRO A 418 9.64 -11.41 14.82
CA PRO A 418 9.05 -10.94 16.07
C PRO A 418 7.83 -11.76 16.46
N GLN A 419 7.63 -11.95 17.77
CA GLN A 419 6.49 -12.76 18.23
C GLN A 419 5.16 -12.16 17.75
N VAL A 420 5.03 -10.83 17.74
CA VAL A 420 3.82 -10.12 17.24
C VAL A 420 3.50 -10.48 15.79
N ALA A 421 4.51 -10.60 14.91
CA ALA A 421 4.30 -11.01 13.52
C ALA A 421 3.86 -12.48 13.41
N ARG A 422 4.33 -13.35 14.31
CA ARG A 422 3.94 -14.77 14.36
C ARG A 422 2.58 -15.01 15.02
N SER A 423 2.29 -14.29 16.11
CA SER A 423 1.09 -14.45 16.95
C SER A 423 -0.05 -13.53 16.56
N GLY A 424 0.18 -12.58 15.66
CA GLY A 424 -0.74 -11.49 15.34
C GLY A 424 -0.63 -10.35 16.35
N LYS A 425 -1.00 -9.14 15.91
CA LYS A 425 -1.14 -7.97 16.79
C LYS A 425 -2.44 -8.12 17.57
N ALA A 426 -2.35 -8.16 18.89
CA ALA A 426 -3.54 -8.12 19.73
C ALA A 426 -4.29 -6.82 19.43
N TRP A 427 -5.61 -6.91 19.26
CA TRP A 427 -6.44 -5.73 19.11
C TRP A 427 -6.26 -4.85 20.34
N VAL A 428 -5.79 -3.61 20.13
CA VAL A 428 -5.66 -2.65 21.22
C VAL A 428 -7.07 -2.22 21.57
N LYS A 429 -7.55 -2.64 22.76
CA LYS A 429 -8.86 -2.19 23.25
C LYS A 429 -8.87 -0.67 23.32
N GLN A 430 -9.84 -0.05 22.67
CA GLN A 430 -10.09 1.37 22.70
C GLN A 430 -11.36 1.58 23.54
N PRO A 431 -11.23 1.77 24.87
CA PRO A 431 -12.40 1.86 25.72
C PRO A 431 -13.25 3.07 25.34
N VAL A 432 -14.55 2.88 25.32
CA VAL A 432 -15.52 3.95 25.13
C VAL A 432 -15.82 4.54 26.50
N HIS A 433 -15.65 5.84 26.63
CA HIS A 433 -16.06 6.57 27.81
C HIS A 433 -17.48 7.11 27.62
N PRO A 434 -18.34 7.05 28.65
CA PRO A 434 -19.66 7.66 28.57
C PRO A 434 -19.52 9.16 28.31
N PRO A 435 -20.46 9.76 27.56
CA PRO A 435 -20.42 11.19 27.29
C PRO A 435 -20.53 11.99 28.60
N ALA A 436 -19.74 13.05 28.70
CA ALA A 436 -19.43 13.65 29.99
C ALA A 436 -20.59 14.45 30.62
N TYR A 437 -21.43 15.19 29.87
CA TYR A 437 -22.37 16.13 30.50
C TYR A 437 -23.52 16.65 29.61
N GLY A 438 -24.73 16.80 30.20
CA GLY A 438 -25.82 17.70 29.74
C GLY A 438 -26.67 17.24 28.54
N ASP A 439 -27.47 18.17 27.98
CA ASP A 439 -28.33 17.94 26.81
C ASP A 439 -27.57 17.84 25.47
N LYS A 440 -26.28 18.19 25.45
CA LYS A 440 -25.41 18.10 24.27
C LYS A 440 -24.25 17.14 24.53
N ILE A 441 -24.22 16.06 23.77
CA ILE A 441 -23.26 14.97 23.86
C ILE A 441 -22.20 15.14 22.77
N VAL A 442 -20.93 15.02 23.15
CA VAL A 442 -19.82 14.94 22.19
C VAL A 442 -19.54 13.47 21.89
N ILE A 443 -19.68 13.09 20.63
CA ILE A 443 -19.39 11.74 20.13
C ILE A 443 -18.06 11.81 19.38
N ASP A 444 -16.98 11.50 20.09
CA ASP A 444 -15.61 11.44 19.57
C ASP A 444 -15.08 10.00 19.67
N GLY A 445 -15.65 9.10 18.87
CA GLY A 445 -15.43 7.67 19.00
C GLY A 445 -14.01 7.22 18.61
N ASN A 446 -13.28 7.96 17.78
CA ASN A 446 -11.93 7.58 17.35
C ASN A 446 -10.85 8.53 17.84
N LEU A 447 -11.17 9.44 18.77
CA LEU A 447 -10.23 10.35 19.43
C LEU A 447 -9.36 11.12 18.44
N ASN A 448 -9.94 11.48 17.30
CA ASN A 448 -9.24 12.18 16.22
C ASN A 448 -9.61 13.66 16.13
N ASP A 449 -10.29 14.16 17.18
CA ASP A 449 -10.79 15.52 17.33
C ASP A 449 -11.83 15.94 16.27
N LYS A 450 -12.31 15.02 15.43
CA LYS A 450 -13.44 15.21 14.50
C LYS A 450 -14.69 14.59 15.09
N ALA A 451 -15.21 15.21 16.14
CA ALA A 451 -16.37 14.69 16.85
C ALA A 451 -17.70 15.14 16.23
N VAL A 452 -18.76 14.39 16.53
CA VAL A 452 -20.15 14.80 16.29
C VAL A 452 -20.69 15.44 17.55
N LEU A 453 -21.30 16.62 17.43
CA LEU A 453 -22.02 17.25 18.54
C LEU A 453 -23.51 16.84 18.46
N PHE A 454 -23.89 15.88 19.29
CA PHE A 454 -25.25 15.36 19.37
C PHE A 454 -26.08 16.14 20.38
N ASN A 455 -27.11 16.87 19.93
CA ASN A 455 -28.05 17.54 20.83
C ASN A 455 -29.24 16.62 21.14
N HIS A 456 -29.30 16.08 22.36
CA HIS A 456 -30.31 15.11 22.78
C HIS A 456 -31.73 15.67 22.68
N GLN A 457 -31.96 16.91 23.11
CA GLN A 457 -33.29 17.55 23.09
C GLN A 457 -33.81 17.76 21.67
N SER A 458 -32.96 18.17 20.73
CA SER A 458 -33.39 18.35 19.35
C SER A 458 -33.78 17.03 18.70
N HIS A 459 -33.12 15.93 19.06
CA HIS A 459 -33.47 14.60 18.54
C HIS A 459 -34.75 14.07 19.17
N LEU A 460 -34.99 14.31 20.46
CA LEU A 460 -36.28 13.99 21.10
C LEU A 460 -37.45 14.72 20.44
N ALA A 461 -37.26 15.95 19.96
CA ALA A 461 -38.29 16.72 19.27
C ALA A 461 -38.63 16.20 17.87
N VAL A 462 -37.76 15.38 17.27
CA VAL A 462 -37.93 14.82 15.91
C VAL A 462 -38.53 13.41 15.95
N VAL A 463 -38.32 12.66 17.03
CA VAL A 463 -38.83 11.29 17.18
C VAL A 463 -40.25 11.33 17.77
N GLU A 464 -41.25 11.06 16.94
CA GLU A 464 -42.66 10.96 17.36
C GLU A 464 -42.97 9.59 18.00
N GLY A 465 -43.60 9.59 19.19
CA GLY A 465 -44.10 8.35 19.82
C GLY A 465 -44.15 8.41 21.36
N PRO A 466 -44.88 7.47 22.01
CA PRO A 466 -45.02 7.42 23.48
C PRO A 466 -43.72 7.04 24.21
N ASP A 467 -42.76 6.41 23.52
CA ASP A 467 -41.41 6.13 24.03
C ASP A 467 -40.36 6.53 22.98
N SER A 468 -40.17 7.83 22.80
CA SER A 468 -39.17 8.38 21.88
C SER A 468 -37.73 8.00 22.26
N CYS A 469 -37.49 7.57 23.51
CA CYS A 469 -36.19 7.11 23.98
C CYS A 469 -35.82 5.74 23.40
N ALA A 470 -36.79 4.83 23.20
CA ALA A 470 -36.57 3.50 22.62
C ALA A 470 -35.97 3.53 21.20
N TYR A 471 -36.17 4.61 20.45
CA TYR A 471 -35.64 4.76 19.10
C TYR A 471 -34.11 4.77 19.09
N CYS A 472 -33.50 5.40 20.09
CA CYS A 472 -32.04 5.49 20.22
C CYS A 472 -31.48 4.51 21.28
N HIS A 473 -32.24 4.25 22.34
CA HIS A 473 -31.90 3.33 23.43
C HIS A 473 -32.58 1.97 23.25
N HIS A 474 -32.11 1.22 22.25
CA HIS A 474 -32.73 -0.04 21.84
C HIS A 474 -32.58 -1.21 22.84
N MET A 475 -31.73 -1.04 23.85
CA MET A 475 -31.55 -1.99 24.94
C MET A 475 -31.29 -1.25 26.24
N VAL A 476 -32.03 -1.60 27.29
CA VAL A 476 -31.96 -0.94 28.59
C VAL A 476 -31.64 -1.95 29.70
N LEU A 477 -30.88 -1.50 30.69
CA LEU A 477 -30.70 -2.25 31.92
C LEU A 477 -32.05 -2.42 32.63
N THR A 478 -32.24 -3.54 33.32
CA THR A 478 -33.47 -3.82 34.07
C THR A 478 -33.76 -2.69 35.06
N GLY A 479 -34.95 -2.09 34.94
CA GLY A 479 -35.39 -0.97 35.78
C GLY A 479 -34.91 0.42 35.33
N ALA A 480 -34.14 0.53 34.24
CA ALA A 480 -33.74 1.81 33.67
C ALA A 480 -34.69 2.23 32.54
N HIS A 481 -34.99 3.55 32.46
CA HIS A 481 -35.78 4.13 31.37
C HIS A 481 -34.96 4.31 30.08
N ALA A 482 -33.64 4.51 30.21
CA ALA A 482 -32.70 4.60 29.09
C ALA A 482 -31.31 4.13 29.55
N THR A 483 -30.53 3.55 28.66
CA THR A 483 -29.13 3.13 28.94
C THR A 483 -28.22 3.64 27.83
N GLY A 484 -27.17 4.37 28.22
CA GLY A 484 -26.22 4.93 27.25
C GLY A 484 -25.46 3.84 26.49
N CYS A 485 -25.22 4.07 25.20
CA CYS A 485 -24.63 3.08 24.28
C CYS A 485 -23.27 2.57 24.75
N ALA A 486 -22.44 3.43 25.37
CA ALA A 486 -21.13 3.08 25.91
C ALA A 486 -21.16 1.95 26.96
N ARG A 487 -22.34 1.67 27.55
CA ARG A 487 -22.51 0.59 28.52
C ARG A 487 -22.36 -0.80 27.89
N CYS A 488 -22.89 -0.97 26.68
CA CYS A 488 -22.90 -2.23 25.94
C CYS A 488 -21.85 -2.24 24.83
N HIS A 489 -21.61 -1.08 24.21
CA HIS A 489 -20.61 -0.85 23.18
C HIS A 489 -19.36 -0.23 23.83
N GLN A 490 -18.62 -1.07 24.55
CA GLN A 490 -17.52 -0.61 25.42
C GLN A 490 -16.20 -0.39 24.69
N ASP A 491 -16.11 -0.81 23.43
CA ASP A 491 -14.94 -0.60 22.57
C ASP A 491 -15.34 0.15 21.31
N GLN A 492 -14.46 1.03 20.84
CA GLN A 492 -14.74 1.90 19.70
C GLN A 492 -14.94 1.12 18.40
N ASN A 493 -14.14 0.08 18.16
CA ASN A 493 -14.11 -0.63 16.89
C ASN A 493 -14.32 -2.14 17.03
N ILE A 494 -14.02 -2.71 18.21
CA ILE A 494 -14.06 -4.15 18.42
C ILE A 494 -15.44 -4.54 18.95
N PRO A 495 -16.07 -5.60 18.43
CA PRO A 495 -17.28 -6.12 19.04
C PRO A 495 -17.06 -6.56 20.49
N THR A 496 -17.94 -6.12 21.39
CA THR A 496 -17.87 -6.42 22.82
C THR A 496 -18.92 -7.46 23.20
N SER A 497 -18.50 -8.46 23.98
CA SER A 497 -19.47 -9.35 24.62
C SER A 497 -20.17 -8.58 25.73
N ILE A 498 -21.50 -8.49 25.65
CA ILE A 498 -22.31 -7.94 26.72
C ILE A 498 -22.73 -9.01 27.73
N PHE A 499 -22.39 -10.28 27.46
CA PHE A 499 -22.67 -11.42 28.30
C PHE A 499 -21.41 -11.85 29.06
N ASP A 500 -21.50 -11.87 30.39
CA ASP A 500 -20.50 -12.47 31.27
C ASP A 500 -20.95 -13.88 31.66
N HIS A 501 -20.26 -14.88 31.11
CA HIS A 501 -20.58 -16.28 31.34
C HIS A 501 -20.30 -16.74 32.77
N LYS A 502 -19.26 -16.19 33.42
CA LYS A 502 -18.91 -16.58 34.79
C LYS A 502 -19.96 -16.07 35.75
N LEU A 503 -20.33 -14.80 35.61
CA LEU A 503 -21.37 -14.17 36.41
C LEU A 503 -22.73 -14.88 36.25
N HIS A 504 -23.11 -15.26 35.03
CA HIS A 504 -24.35 -16.00 34.79
C HIS A 504 -24.34 -17.40 35.40
N ALA A 505 -23.24 -18.15 35.26
CA ALA A 505 -23.12 -19.48 35.84
C ALA A 505 -23.22 -19.45 37.38
N GLU A 506 -22.60 -18.46 38.00
CA GLU A 506 -22.66 -18.22 39.44
C GLU A 506 -24.08 -17.82 39.89
N SER A 507 -24.74 -16.93 39.15
CA SER A 507 -26.07 -16.39 39.50
C SER A 507 -27.18 -17.44 39.40
N LEU A 508 -27.09 -18.34 38.42
CA LEU A 508 -28.06 -19.45 38.24
C LEU A 508 -27.80 -20.63 39.17
N LYS A 509 -26.73 -20.60 39.99
CA LYS A 509 -26.27 -21.71 40.83
C LYS A 509 -26.18 -23.05 40.07
N ALA A 510 -25.94 -22.99 38.75
CA ALA A 510 -26.03 -24.13 37.86
C ALA A 510 -24.82 -25.09 37.98
N GLY A 511 -23.82 -24.73 38.79
CA GLY A 511 -22.57 -25.49 38.87
C GLY A 511 -21.82 -25.51 37.53
N PRO A 512 -20.88 -26.44 37.31
CA PRO A 512 -20.15 -26.57 36.04
C PRO A 512 -21.00 -27.13 34.88
N ASP A 513 -22.28 -27.42 35.11
CA ASP A 513 -23.15 -28.05 34.12
C ASP A 513 -23.60 -27.04 33.05
N CYS A 514 -22.98 -27.15 31.87
CA CYS A 514 -23.24 -26.28 30.72
C CYS A 514 -24.61 -26.57 30.06
N LYS A 515 -25.28 -27.68 30.40
CA LYS A 515 -26.54 -28.13 29.78
C LYS A 515 -27.73 -27.23 30.12
N ALA A 516 -27.65 -26.50 31.24
CA ALA A 516 -28.70 -25.55 31.63
C ALA A 516 -28.88 -24.42 30.59
N CYS A 517 -27.81 -24.07 29.88
CA CYS A 517 -27.76 -22.94 28.95
C CYS A 517 -27.45 -23.34 27.50
N HIS A 518 -26.77 -24.46 27.26
CA HIS A 518 -26.38 -24.93 25.92
C HIS A 518 -27.10 -26.23 25.53
N THR A 519 -28.09 -26.11 24.65
CA THR A 519 -28.92 -27.23 24.16
C THR A 519 -29.01 -27.22 22.64
N ASP A 520 -28.96 -28.39 22.02
CA ASP A 520 -29.29 -28.56 20.60
C ASP A 520 -30.80 -28.41 20.36
N PRO A 521 -31.25 -28.24 19.10
CA PRO A 521 -32.68 -28.12 18.76
C PRO A 521 -33.55 -29.32 19.19
N ARG A 522 -32.94 -30.42 19.67
CA ARG A 522 -33.61 -31.62 20.19
C ARG A 522 -33.47 -31.76 21.71
N GLY A 523 -33.02 -30.71 22.41
CA GLY A 523 -32.88 -30.68 23.87
C GLY A 523 -31.68 -31.46 24.43
N ARG A 524 -30.75 -31.90 23.59
CA ARG A 524 -29.52 -32.60 24.01
C ARG A 524 -28.39 -31.60 24.28
N PRO A 525 -27.30 -31.97 24.98
CA PRO A 525 -26.17 -31.07 25.20
C PRO A 525 -25.64 -30.51 23.87
N GLY A 526 -25.73 -29.19 23.73
CA GLY A 526 -25.29 -28.46 22.54
C GLY A 526 -23.80 -28.11 22.58
N ARG A 527 -23.27 -27.63 21.46
CA ARG A 527 -21.92 -27.04 21.44
C ARG A 527 -21.92 -25.74 22.27
N LYS A 528 -20.75 -25.37 22.81
CA LYS A 528 -20.57 -24.13 23.60
C LYS A 528 -20.43 -22.92 22.67
N ASP A 529 -21.48 -22.64 21.91
CA ASP A 529 -21.55 -21.51 20.99
C ASP A 529 -22.90 -20.79 21.09
N VAL A 530 -22.99 -19.61 20.46
CA VAL A 530 -24.18 -18.75 20.50
C VAL A 530 -25.39 -19.44 19.84
N GLU A 531 -25.18 -20.26 18.83
CA GLU A 531 -26.25 -20.95 18.08
C GLU A 531 -26.96 -22.00 18.92
N HIS A 532 -26.25 -22.66 19.83
CA HIS A 532 -26.80 -23.68 20.72
C HIS A 532 -27.10 -23.15 22.13
N THR A 533 -26.98 -21.84 22.37
CA THR A 533 -27.39 -21.22 23.63
C THR A 533 -28.90 -20.97 23.64
N LYS A 534 -29.56 -21.04 24.81
CA LYS A 534 -30.96 -20.62 24.97
C LYS A 534 -31.14 -19.12 24.62
N PRO A 535 -32.29 -18.70 24.07
CA PRO A 535 -32.58 -17.29 23.83
C PRO A 535 -32.57 -16.47 25.13
N CYS A 536 -31.83 -15.36 25.14
CA CYS A 536 -31.75 -14.44 26.29
C CYS A 536 -33.12 -13.88 26.69
N LEU A 537 -33.99 -13.61 25.70
CA LEU A 537 -35.31 -13.01 25.94
C LEU A 537 -36.34 -13.97 26.57
N GLU A 538 -36.04 -15.27 26.67
CA GLU A 538 -36.88 -16.20 27.45
C GLU A 538 -36.85 -15.87 28.95
N CYS A 539 -35.73 -15.35 29.46
CA CYS A 539 -35.56 -14.99 30.87
C CYS A 539 -35.49 -13.48 31.09
N HIS A 540 -35.19 -12.69 30.05
CA HIS A 540 -35.04 -11.23 30.12
C HIS A 540 -36.01 -10.50 29.18
N THR A 541 -37.29 -10.47 29.55
CA THR A 541 -38.38 -9.95 28.71
C THR A 541 -38.46 -8.42 28.62
N ALA A 542 -37.86 -7.70 29.58
CA ALA A 542 -38.00 -6.23 29.70
C ALA A 542 -36.77 -5.42 29.24
N MET A 543 -35.76 -6.05 28.65
CA MET A 543 -34.51 -5.35 28.26
C MET A 543 -34.60 -4.65 26.90
N ILE A 544 -35.59 -5.01 26.07
CA ILE A 544 -35.78 -4.44 24.74
C ILE A 544 -37.14 -3.74 24.74
N PRO A 545 -37.18 -2.40 24.62
CA PRO A 545 -38.43 -1.66 24.50
C PRO A 545 -39.21 -2.09 23.25
N GLU A 546 -40.54 -2.14 23.33
CA GLU A 546 -41.42 -2.59 22.23
C GLU A 546 -41.28 -1.73 20.95
N GLY A 547 -40.84 -0.47 21.09
CA GLY A 547 -40.62 0.50 20.00
C GLY A 547 -39.18 0.62 19.49
N ALA A 548 -38.27 -0.29 19.85
CA ALA A 548 -36.85 -0.18 19.50
C ALA A 548 -36.59 -0.18 17.98
N PHE A 549 -35.91 0.85 17.48
CA PHE A 549 -35.54 0.97 16.05
C PHE A 549 -34.52 -0.10 15.64
N VAL A 550 -33.53 -0.34 16.49
CA VAL A 550 -32.48 -1.36 16.27
C VAL A 550 -32.99 -2.72 16.73
N LYS A 551 -33.30 -3.59 15.77
CA LYS A 551 -33.76 -4.96 16.03
C LYS A 551 -32.60 -5.94 16.19
N LEU A 552 -32.79 -6.99 16.98
CA LEU A 552 -31.83 -8.09 17.09
C LEU A 552 -31.69 -8.82 15.75
N LYS A 553 -30.45 -9.18 15.39
CA LYS A 553 -30.17 -10.00 14.19
C LYS A 553 -30.74 -11.42 14.28
N VAL A 554 -30.80 -11.98 15.49
CA VAL A 554 -31.36 -13.31 15.77
C VAL A 554 -32.49 -13.15 16.78
N PRO A 555 -33.71 -13.64 16.49
CA PRO A 555 -34.84 -13.53 17.42
C PRO A 555 -34.48 -14.12 18.78
N GLY A 556 -34.60 -13.30 19.83
CA GLY A 556 -34.39 -13.73 21.21
C GLY A 556 -32.94 -13.86 21.67
N LYS A 557 -31.93 -13.82 20.79
CA LYS A 557 -30.50 -13.93 21.15
C LYS A 557 -29.78 -12.60 21.00
N ILE A 558 -29.22 -12.15 22.11
CA ILE A 558 -28.46 -10.91 22.16
C ILE A 558 -27.00 -11.28 21.91
N GLY A 559 -26.55 -11.13 20.66
CA GLY A 559 -25.20 -11.48 20.23
C GLY A 559 -24.13 -10.52 20.77
N LEU A 560 -22.98 -10.45 20.08
CA LEU A 560 -21.97 -9.44 20.39
C LEU A 560 -22.49 -8.05 20.02
N ALA A 561 -22.26 -7.08 20.89
CA ALA A 561 -22.47 -5.68 20.56
C ALA A 561 -21.39 -5.25 19.56
N PRO A 562 -21.72 -4.63 18.42
CA PRO A 562 -20.72 -4.07 17.51
C PRO A 562 -19.89 -2.97 18.20
N GLY A 563 -18.76 -2.60 17.60
CA GLY A 563 -18.00 -1.44 18.07
C GLY A 563 -18.87 -0.18 18.13
N TYR A 564 -18.55 0.73 19.04
CA TYR A 564 -19.33 1.95 19.28
C TYR A 564 -19.49 2.81 18.01
N VAL A 565 -18.45 2.92 17.18
CA VAL A 565 -18.50 3.64 15.90
C VAL A 565 -19.52 3.00 14.95
N ASP A 566 -19.47 1.68 14.79
CA ASP A 566 -20.41 0.95 13.93
C ASP A 566 -21.85 1.04 14.46
N ALA A 567 -22.04 1.01 15.78
CA ALA A 567 -23.33 1.17 16.42
C ALA A 567 -23.94 2.54 16.14
N MET A 568 -23.15 3.61 16.27
CA MET A 568 -23.58 4.98 16.00
C MET A 568 -23.91 5.17 14.51
N HIS A 569 -23.04 4.74 13.60
CA HIS A 569 -23.30 4.84 12.16
C HIS A 569 -24.52 4.00 11.74
N GLY A 570 -24.69 2.80 12.30
CA GLY A 570 -25.84 1.94 12.02
C GLY A 570 -27.17 2.51 12.49
N LEU A 571 -27.17 3.46 13.43
CA LEU A 571 -28.37 4.17 13.90
C LEU A 571 -28.56 5.50 13.14
N CYS A 572 -27.54 6.35 13.13
CA CYS A 572 -27.65 7.73 12.66
C CYS A 572 -27.74 7.84 11.14
N ILE A 573 -26.92 7.10 10.37
CA ILE A 573 -26.89 7.23 8.90
C ILE A 573 -28.25 6.84 8.29
N PRO A 574 -28.83 5.66 8.59
CA PRO A 574 -30.12 5.28 8.01
C PRO A 574 -31.28 6.20 8.43
N CYS A 575 -31.19 6.82 9.60
CA CYS A 575 -32.16 7.80 10.06
C CYS A 575 -32.02 9.11 9.27
N HIS A 576 -30.80 9.64 9.14
CA HIS A 576 -30.52 10.87 8.40
C HIS A 576 -30.79 10.73 6.90
N GLU A 577 -30.52 9.57 6.29
CA GLU A 577 -30.87 9.28 4.89
C GLU A 577 -32.38 9.36 4.64
N LYS A 578 -33.20 8.90 5.60
CA LYS A 578 -34.67 9.01 5.51
C LYS A 578 -35.18 10.44 5.68
N MET A 579 -34.42 11.29 6.36
CA MET A 579 -34.74 12.71 6.57
C MET A 579 -34.22 13.62 5.44
N ASP A 580 -33.29 13.11 4.62
CA ASP A 580 -32.70 13.86 3.51
C ASP A 580 -33.80 14.15 2.46
N GLY A 581 -34.06 15.43 2.22
CA GLY A 581 -35.19 15.93 1.41
C GLY A 581 -36.29 16.67 2.20
N GLY A 582 -36.31 16.57 3.53
CA GLY A 582 -37.22 17.34 4.42
C GLY A 582 -36.53 18.13 5.53
N SER A 583 -35.21 17.96 5.72
CA SER A 583 -34.41 18.67 6.72
C SER A 583 -33.82 19.99 6.17
N ALA A 584 -33.59 20.98 7.04
CA ALA A 584 -32.98 22.26 6.69
C ALA A 584 -31.47 22.16 6.36
N VAL A 585 -30.85 20.99 6.54
CA VAL A 585 -29.41 20.77 6.31
C VAL A 585 -29.26 19.78 5.15
N PRO A 586 -28.76 20.23 3.97
CA PRO A 586 -28.54 19.34 2.82
C PRO A 586 -27.46 18.29 3.10
N GLY A 587 -27.72 17.04 2.72
CA GLY A 587 -26.73 15.96 2.84
C GLY A 587 -26.46 15.60 4.30
N LEU A 588 -27.51 15.46 5.09
CA LEU A 588 -27.45 15.20 6.54
C LEU A 588 -26.77 13.85 6.88
N ALA A 589 -26.80 12.91 5.94
CA ALA A 589 -26.14 11.61 6.06
C ALA A 589 -24.64 11.64 5.70
N ASN A 590 -24.13 12.72 5.10
CA ASN A 590 -22.74 12.80 4.67
C ASN A 590 -21.79 12.91 5.87
N CYS A 591 -20.67 12.19 5.80
CA CYS A 591 -19.64 12.21 6.86
C CYS A 591 -19.18 13.63 7.19
N THR A 592 -19.03 14.51 6.20
CA THR A 592 -18.57 15.89 6.40
C THR A 592 -19.58 16.77 7.11
N THR A 593 -20.87 16.48 6.98
CA THR A 593 -21.96 17.20 7.65
C THR A 593 -22.01 16.83 9.13
N CYS A 594 -21.93 15.52 9.41
CA CYS A 594 -21.88 15.00 10.79
C CYS A 594 -20.57 15.39 11.52
N HIS A 595 -19.44 15.34 10.82
CA HIS A 595 -18.10 15.63 11.35
C HIS A 595 -17.60 17.02 10.91
N SER A 596 -18.41 18.05 11.14
CA SER A 596 -18.19 19.41 10.62
C SER A 596 -17.21 20.27 11.44
N GLY A 597 -16.70 19.80 12.59
CA GLY A 597 -15.85 20.60 13.46
C GLY A 597 -14.67 19.83 14.07
N ALA A 598 -13.46 20.38 13.92
CA ALA A 598 -12.35 20.07 14.80
C ALA A 598 -12.68 20.65 16.19
N ILE A 599 -12.86 19.76 17.16
CA ILE A 599 -13.01 20.13 18.57
C ILE A 599 -11.62 20.14 19.21
N PRO A 600 -11.32 20.99 20.22
CA PRO A 600 -10.01 20.94 20.86
C PRO A 600 -9.74 19.55 21.44
N ALA A 601 -8.47 19.15 21.46
CA ALA A 601 -8.04 17.91 22.10
C ALA A 601 -8.54 17.84 23.54
N PHE A 602 -8.96 16.65 23.98
CA PHE A 602 -9.32 16.44 25.38
C PHE A 602 -8.06 16.45 26.25
N ASP A 603 -7.92 17.47 27.09
CA ASP A 603 -6.91 17.51 28.15
C ASP A 603 -7.52 16.99 29.46
N PRO A 604 -7.08 15.85 30.00
CA PRO A 604 -7.54 15.32 31.28
C PRO A 604 -7.24 16.24 32.47
N LEU A 605 -6.22 17.10 32.36
CA LEU A 605 -5.83 18.06 33.40
C LEU A 605 -6.62 19.37 33.30
N SER A 606 -7.22 19.64 32.13
CA SER A 606 -7.99 20.85 31.85
C SER A 606 -9.31 20.53 31.10
N PRO A 607 -10.18 19.65 31.65
CA PRO A 607 -11.34 19.12 30.93
C PRO A 607 -12.32 20.21 30.46
N ASP A 608 -12.38 21.34 31.16
CA ASP A 608 -13.27 22.46 30.87
C ASP A 608 -12.85 23.30 29.65
N GLN A 609 -11.58 23.25 29.23
CA GLN A 609 -11.10 24.00 28.05
C GLN A 609 -11.80 23.55 26.76
N ARG A 610 -12.01 22.23 26.63
CA ARG A 610 -12.74 21.64 25.50
C ARG A 610 -14.16 22.20 25.39
N MET A 611 -14.81 22.44 26.53
CA MET A 611 -16.17 22.97 26.62
C MET A 611 -16.27 24.46 26.27
N GLN A 612 -15.30 25.27 26.70
CA GLN A 612 -15.30 26.71 26.40
C GLN A 612 -15.23 26.95 24.89
N ALA A 613 -14.42 26.18 24.17
CA ALA A 613 -14.33 26.26 22.71
C ALA A 613 -15.58 25.75 21.98
N LEU A 614 -16.28 24.76 22.55
CA LEU A 614 -17.54 24.25 21.99
C LEU A 614 -18.70 25.23 22.17
N LYS A 615 -18.70 26.01 23.27
CA LYS A 615 -19.69 27.06 23.52
C LYS A 615 -19.53 28.25 22.56
N THR A 616 -18.30 28.58 22.15
CA THR A 616 -18.02 29.74 21.28
C THR A 616 -18.20 29.46 19.78
N LYS A 617 -18.22 28.19 19.35
CA LYS A 617 -18.40 27.79 17.94
C LYS A 617 -19.84 27.39 17.56
N ALA A 618 -20.77 27.33 18.50
CA ALA A 618 -22.15 26.95 18.21
C ALA A 618 -22.96 28.17 17.69
N PRO A 619 -23.73 28.05 16.59
CA PRO A 619 -24.78 29.02 16.29
C PRO A 619 -25.80 29.01 17.43
N GLU A 620 -26.24 30.18 17.88
CA GLU A 620 -27.36 30.30 18.82
C GLU A 620 -28.62 29.63 18.22
N PRO A 621 -29.47 29.00 19.05
CA PRO A 621 -30.73 28.43 18.57
C PRO A 621 -31.58 29.55 17.98
N SER A 622 -32.03 29.39 16.74
CA SER A 622 -33.05 30.26 16.18
C SER A 622 -34.31 30.16 17.05
N PRO A 623 -34.98 31.28 17.36
CA PRO A 623 -36.17 31.25 18.19
C PRO A 623 -37.25 30.44 17.47
N SER A 624 -37.84 29.48 18.20
CA SER A 624 -38.96 28.65 17.76
C SER A 624 -40.09 29.51 17.16
N PRO A 625 -40.71 29.11 16.03
CA PRO A 625 -41.85 29.83 15.49
C PRO A 625 -43.01 29.75 16.51
N LYS A 626 -43.51 30.91 16.93
CA LYS A 626 -44.70 31.00 17.79
C LYS A 626 -45.88 30.25 17.12
N PRO A 627 -46.70 29.52 17.88
CA PRO A 627 -47.92 28.93 17.33
C PRO A 627 -48.84 30.06 16.85
N SER A 628 -49.28 29.98 15.60
CA SER A 628 -50.28 30.89 15.05
C SER A 628 -51.55 30.76 15.86
N ALA A 629 -51.98 31.87 16.45
CA ALA A 629 -53.28 31.98 17.11
C ALA A 629 -54.38 31.68 16.08
N ALA A 630 -55.19 30.67 16.36
CA ALA A 630 -56.45 30.42 15.68
C ALA A 630 -57.36 31.64 15.88
N GLY A 631 -57.57 32.40 14.81
CA GLY A 631 -58.57 33.46 14.74
C GLY A 631 -59.95 32.85 14.59
N SER A 632 -60.71 32.81 15.68
CA SER A 632 -62.16 32.70 15.66
C SER A 632 -62.77 34.00 15.13
N ALA A 633 -63.50 33.92 14.01
CA ALA A 633 -64.58 34.87 13.72
C ALA A 633 -65.56 34.21 12.75
N GLY A 634 -66.73 33.83 13.28
CA GLY A 634 -67.86 33.40 12.48
C GLY A 634 -68.58 34.56 11.81
N LYS A 635 -69.18 34.28 10.66
CA LYS A 635 -70.60 34.50 10.36
C LYS A 635 -71.03 33.45 9.34
#